data_AF-I3ZYI7-F1
#
_entry.id   AF-I3ZYI7-F1
#
_cell.length_a   1.000
_cell.length_b   1.000
_cell.length_c   1.000
_cell.angle_alpha   90.00
_cell.angle_beta   90.00
_cell.angle_gamma   90.00
#
_symmetry.space_group_name_H-M   'P 1'
#
loop_
_entity.id
_entity.type
_entity.pdbx_description
1 polymer ?
#
loop_
_entity_poly.entity_id
_entity_poly.type
_entity_poly.pdbx_seq_one_letter_code
_entity_poly.pdbx_strand_id
1 'polypeptide(L)'
;MKKLLLAMLSVLSLGLTSCLNNDDEPQKYQGLAFVTNVKAPKTGEVGQEIVFNVTFQLNSNCAHFLKFNAPIVLQDPAKESEYAGIMEVAPIVESEDPKCSNAEGASATKEFKVIPKVPGVYQFKFYSGVKGEGADAKPKFIEVKVTVSNPEKKEKEGGEKPAA
;
A
#
# COMPACT_ATOMS: atom_id res chain seq x y z
N MET A 1 -76.01 3.72 -28.08
CA MET A 1 -75.49 3.18 -26.80
C MET A 1 -74.16 2.49 -27.06
N LYS A 2 -73.18 2.68 -26.15
CA LYS A 2 -71.90 1.95 -25.97
C LYS A 2 -70.84 2.18 -27.08
N LYS A 3 -69.94 3.16 -26.94
CA LYS A 3 -68.61 3.10 -26.26
C LYS A 3 -67.77 1.89 -26.68
N LEU A 4 -66.71 2.11 -27.45
CA LEU A 4 -65.43 1.47 -27.20
C LEU A 4 -64.27 2.33 -27.73
N LEU A 5 -63.52 2.89 -26.79
CA LEU A 5 -62.20 3.48 -26.97
C LEU A 5 -61.24 2.36 -27.36
N LEU A 6 -60.48 2.53 -28.44
CA LEU A 6 -59.25 1.78 -28.66
C LEU A 6 -58.18 2.72 -29.22
N ALA A 7 -57.46 3.33 -28.28
CA ALA A 7 -56.23 4.06 -28.56
C ALA A 7 -55.14 3.06 -28.95
N MET A 8 -54.84 2.98 -30.25
CA MET A 8 -53.70 2.22 -30.78
C MET A 8 -52.52 3.17 -30.99
N LEU A 9 -51.70 3.22 -29.94
CA LEU A 9 -50.24 3.07 -29.96
C LEU A 9 -49.56 3.10 -31.36
N SER A 10 -48.83 4.16 -31.66
CA SER A 10 -47.74 4.13 -32.66
C SER A 10 -46.51 4.87 -32.14
N VAL A 11 -45.77 4.15 -31.29
CA VAL A 11 -44.32 4.03 -31.21
C VAL A 11 -43.50 5.27 -31.63
N LEU A 12 -43.08 6.03 -30.62
CA LEU A 12 -41.87 6.84 -30.65
C LEU A 12 -40.66 5.89 -30.72
N SER A 13 -40.09 5.68 -31.90
CA SER A 13 -38.77 5.08 -32.06
C SER A 13 -37.71 6.12 -31.69
N LEU A 14 -37.56 6.35 -30.38
CA LEU A 14 -36.31 6.89 -29.83
C LEU A 14 -35.24 5.85 -30.12
N GLY A 15 -34.39 6.13 -31.11
CA GLY A 15 -33.18 5.39 -31.36
C GLY A 15 -32.31 5.43 -30.11
N LEU A 16 -32.45 4.42 -29.27
CA LEU A 16 -31.45 4.07 -28.28
C LEU A 16 -30.26 3.55 -29.09
N THR A 17 -29.35 4.45 -29.47
CA THR A 17 -27.97 4.04 -29.74
C THR A 17 -27.45 3.48 -28.43
N SER A 18 -27.67 2.18 -28.22
CA SER A 18 -26.95 1.42 -27.22
C SER A 18 -25.49 1.54 -27.63
N CYS A 19 -24.76 2.42 -26.94
CA CYS A 19 -23.32 2.31 -26.88
C CYS A 19 -23.06 0.98 -26.18
N LEU A 20 -22.99 -0.11 -26.96
CA LEU A 20 -22.30 -1.32 -26.56
C LEU A 20 -20.86 -0.88 -26.33
N ASN A 21 -20.57 -0.49 -25.09
CA ASN A 21 -19.21 -0.35 -24.63
C ASN A 21 -18.70 -1.78 -24.50
N ASN A 22 -18.34 -2.37 -25.63
CA ASN A 22 -17.66 -3.66 -25.70
C ASN A 22 -16.19 -3.40 -25.35
N ASP A 23 -15.98 -3.01 -24.10
CA ASP A 23 -14.65 -2.88 -23.52
C ASP A 23 -14.25 -4.29 -23.10
N ASP A 24 -13.72 -5.06 -24.05
CA ASP A 24 -13.26 -6.45 -23.88
C ASP A 24 -11.99 -6.55 -23.00
N GLU A 25 -11.67 -5.52 -22.22
CA GLU A 25 -10.56 -5.61 -21.26
C GLU A 25 -10.97 -6.46 -20.05
N PRO A 26 -10.15 -7.44 -19.64
CA PRO A 26 -10.42 -8.23 -18.46
C PRO A 26 -10.48 -7.32 -17.23
N GLN A 27 -11.59 -7.38 -16.50
CA GLN A 27 -11.78 -6.57 -15.31
C GLN A 27 -10.74 -6.95 -14.25
N LYS A 28 -9.96 -5.96 -13.79
CA LYS A 28 -8.91 -6.15 -12.78
C LYS A 28 -9.43 -5.82 -11.38
N TYR A 29 -9.18 -6.73 -10.43
CA TYR A 29 -9.54 -6.59 -9.03
C TYR A 29 -8.28 -6.47 -8.17
N GLN A 30 -8.23 -5.45 -7.32
CA GLN A 30 -7.10 -5.18 -6.44
C GLN A 30 -7.47 -5.43 -4.97
N GLY A 31 -6.52 -5.98 -4.22
CA GLY A 31 -6.68 -6.26 -2.80
C GLY A 31 -5.38 -6.05 -2.02
N LEU A 32 -5.50 -6.08 -0.69
CA LEU A 32 -4.35 -6.05 0.21
C LEU A 32 -3.92 -7.48 0.55
N ALA A 33 -2.61 -7.73 0.51
CA ALA A 33 -2.01 -8.92 1.08
C ALA A 33 -1.49 -8.63 2.48
N PHE A 34 -1.52 -9.65 3.36
CA PHE A 34 -1.04 -9.51 4.73
C PHE A 34 0.44 -9.87 4.81
N VAL A 35 1.23 -8.93 5.33
CA VAL A 35 2.66 -9.13 5.61
C VAL A 35 2.83 -10.08 6.78
N THR A 36 3.68 -11.09 6.58
CA THR A 36 3.98 -12.13 7.58
C THR A 36 5.40 -12.01 8.13
N ASN A 37 6.34 -11.45 7.35
CA ASN A 37 7.71 -11.22 7.81
C ASN A 37 8.32 -9.99 7.13
N VAL A 38 9.22 -9.32 7.86
CA VAL A 38 10.03 -8.23 7.32
C VAL A 38 11.45 -8.42 7.80
N LYS A 39 12.40 -8.49 6.86
CA LYS A 39 13.83 -8.36 7.16
C LYS A 39 14.28 -6.96 6.74
N ALA A 40 14.86 -6.24 7.68
CA ALA A 40 15.27 -4.86 7.49
C ALA A 40 16.61 -4.59 8.17
N PRO A 41 17.40 -3.62 7.68
CA PRO A 41 18.54 -3.12 8.43
C PRO A 41 18.07 -2.36 9.66
N LYS A 42 18.91 -2.31 10.70
CA LYS A 42 18.65 -1.50 11.90
C LYS A 42 19.02 -0.03 11.70
N THR A 43 19.90 0.25 10.74
CA THR A 43 20.48 1.56 10.49
C THR A 43 20.48 1.88 9.00
N GLY A 44 20.49 3.17 8.67
CA GLY A 44 20.66 3.67 7.31
C GLY A 44 21.36 5.02 7.29
N GLU A 45 21.57 5.54 6.09
CA GLU A 45 22.19 6.84 5.86
C GLU A 45 21.30 7.71 4.98
N VAL A 46 21.34 9.02 5.23
CA VAL A 46 20.65 10.00 4.37
C VAL A 46 21.14 9.84 2.93
N GLY A 47 20.21 9.81 1.98
CA GLY A 47 20.52 9.69 0.57
C GLY A 47 20.85 8.28 0.07
N GLN A 48 20.90 7.27 0.94
CA GLN A 48 21.12 5.87 0.56
C GLN A 48 19.84 5.03 0.60
N GLU A 49 19.75 4.00 -0.25
CA GLU A 49 18.62 3.08 -0.24
C GLU A 49 18.62 2.23 1.04
N ILE A 50 17.50 2.25 1.76
CA ILE A 50 17.17 1.27 2.78
C ILE A 50 16.29 0.22 2.13
N VAL A 51 16.76 -1.03 2.11
CA VAL A 51 16.08 -2.15 1.47
C VAL A 51 15.45 -3.06 2.52
N PHE A 52 14.14 -3.30 2.38
CA PHE A 52 13.35 -4.21 3.20
C PHE A 52 12.98 -5.42 2.36
N ASN A 53 13.22 -6.63 2.87
CA ASN A 53 12.66 -7.84 2.29
C ASN A 53 11.33 -8.13 2.98
N VAL A 54 10.23 -7.90 2.27
CA VAL A 54 8.87 -8.01 2.81
C VAL A 54 8.25 -9.30 2.29
N THR A 55 7.95 -10.22 3.19
CA THR A 55 7.24 -11.46 2.90
C THR A 55 5.76 -11.31 3.23
N PHE A 56 4.89 -11.66 2.29
CA PHE A 56 3.44 -11.63 2.45
C PHE A 56 2.81 -12.87 1.82
N GLN A 57 1.62 -13.24 2.31
CA GLN A 57 0.83 -14.30 1.69
C GLN A 57 0.05 -13.72 0.52
N LEU A 58 0.17 -14.34 -0.65
CA LEU A 58 -0.80 -14.12 -1.70
C LEU A 58 -2.10 -14.77 -1.25
N ASN A 59 -3.18 -14.05 -1.38
CA ASN A 59 -4.48 -14.52 -0.94
C ASN A 59 -4.90 -15.78 -1.74
N SER A 60 -4.42 -15.96 -2.97
CA SER A 60 -4.53 -17.19 -3.77
C SER A 60 -3.52 -17.17 -4.93
N ASN A 61 -3.35 -18.32 -5.60
CA ASN A 61 -2.53 -18.46 -6.81
C ASN A 61 -3.07 -17.68 -8.02
N CYS A 62 -4.33 -17.24 -7.98
CA CYS A 62 -4.94 -16.38 -9.01
C CYS A 62 -4.59 -14.89 -8.88
N ALA A 63 -3.87 -14.50 -7.82
CA ALA A 63 -3.45 -13.13 -7.60
C ALA A 63 -1.93 -13.00 -7.71
N HIS A 64 -1.46 -11.87 -8.26
CA HIS A 64 -0.04 -11.55 -8.33
C HIS A 64 0.25 -10.22 -7.63
N PHE A 65 1.49 -10.06 -7.18
CA PHE A 65 1.93 -8.80 -6.59
C PHE A 65 1.97 -7.70 -7.65
N LEU A 66 1.28 -6.59 -7.39
CA LEU A 66 1.27 -5.41 -8.24
C LEU A 66 2.31 -4.38 -7.78
N LYS A 67 2.20 -3.94 -6.53
CA LYS A 67 3.07 -2.90 -5.94
C LYS A 67 2.93 -2.85 -4.42
N PHE A 68 3.81 -2.10 -3.77
CA PHE A 68 3.54 -1.64 -2.40
C PHE A 68 2.75 -0.33 -2.46
N ASN A 69 1.66 -0.26 -1.71
CA ASN A 69 1.07 1.00 -1.30
C ASN A 69 1.80 1.49 -0.06
N ALA A 70 2.52 2.60 -0.17
CA ALA A 70 3.32 3.16 0.91
C ALA A 70 3.12 4.68 0.97
N PRO A 71 1.91 5.16 1.33
CA PRO A 71 1.73 6.58 1.55
C PRO A 71 2.69 7.02 2.68
N ILE A 72 3.50 8.04 2.40
CA ILE A 72 4.23 8.70 3.47
C ILE A 72 3.16 9.41 4.30
N VAL A 73 2.89 8.90 5.51
CA VAL A 73 2.10 9.64 6.49
C VAL A 73 3.06 10.65 7.10
N LEU A 74 3.27 11.78 6.42
CA LEU A 74 4.21 12.79 6.89
C LEU A 74 3.74 13.40 8.21
N GLN A 75 4.74 13.45 9.09
CA GLN A 75 4.96 14.31 10.24
C GLN A 75 4.05 15.53 10.24
N ASP A 76 3.24 15.66 11.29
CA ASP A 76 2.80 16.96 11.73
C ASP A 76 4.03 17.68 12.31
N PRO A 77 4.60 18.69 11.64
CA PRO A 77 5.76 19.42 12.16
C PRO A 77 5.43 20.21 13.44
N ALA A 78 4.14 20.33 13.82
CA ALA A 78 3.70 20.93 15.07
C ALA A 78 3.55 19.91 16.21
N LYS A 79 3.73 18.60 15.95
CA LYS A 79 3.83 17.59 17.00
C LYS A 79 5.28 17.17 17.13
N GLU A 80 5.84 17.33 18.32
CA GLU A 80 7.07 16.61 18.69
C GLU A 80 6.82 15.11 18.50
N SER A 81 7.19 14.59 17.33
CA SER A 81 7.18 13.17 17.06
C SER A 81 8.56 12.62 17.37
N GLU A 82 8.62 11.49 18.07
CA GLU A 82 9.85 10.70 18.24
C GLU A 82 10.49 10.34 16.88
N TYR A 83 9.71 10.38 15.78
CA TYR A 83 10.11 9.89 14.47
C TYR A 83 10.36 10.98 13.42
N ALA A 84 11.45 10.80 12.67
CA ALA A 84 11.75 11.51 11.44
C ALA A 84 10.79 11.16 10.29
N GLY A 85 9.99 10.11 10.44
CA GLY A 85 8.94 9.75 9.50
C GLY A 85 8.22 8.47 9.91
N ILE A 86 6.93 8.40 9.60
CA ILE A 86 6.12 7.19 9.77
C ILE A 86 5.60 6.78 8.39
N MET A 87 5.70 5.50 8.07
CA MET A 87 5.26 4.97 6.79
C MET A 87 4.45 3.71 7.01
N GLU A 88 3.21 3.71 6.52
CA GLU A 88 2.39 2.51 6.49
C GLU A 88 2.58 1.84 5.13
N VAL A 89 2.92 0.56 5.14
CA VAL A 89 3.29 -0.19 3.92
C VAL A 89 2.37 -1.40 3.80
N ALA A 90 1.68 -1.51 2.67
CA ALA A 90 0.83 -2.66 2.37
C ALA A 90 1.11 -3.19 0.95
N PRO A 91 1.35 -4.49 0.76
CA PRO A 91 1.40 -5.09 -0.57
C PRO A 91 0.00 -5.08 -1.20
N ILE A 92 -0.07 -4.58 -2.42
CA ILE A 92 -1.25 -4.64 -3.29
C ILE A 92 -1.08 -5.82 -4.23
N VAL A 93 -2.12 -6.65 -4.31
CA VAL A 93 -2.22 -7.76 -5.24
C VAL A 93 -3.33 -7.50 -6.24
N GLU A 94 -3.18 -8.03 -7.45
CA GLU A 94 -4.13 -7.91 -8.55
C GLU A 94 -4.53 -9.30 -9.07
N SER A 95 -5.81 -9.46 -9.43
CA SER A 95 -6.38 -10.65 -10.06
C SER A 95 -7.39 -10.26 -11.13
N GLU A 96 -7.57 -11.12 -12.13
CA GLU A 96 -8.65 -11.02 -13.13
C GLU A 96 -9.89 -11.83 -12.73
N ASP A 97 -9.79 -12.63 -11.66
CA ASP A 97 -10.91 -13.43 -11.15
C ASP A 97 -11.58 -12.72 -9.95
N PRO A 98 -12.86 -12.30 -10.05
CA PRO A 98 -13.58 -11.69 -8.92
C PRO A 98 -13.77 -12.64 -7.74
N LYS A 99 -13.63 -13.95 -7.97
CA LYS A 99 -13.75 -15.01 -6.96
C LYS A 99 -12.39 -15.46 -6.43
N CYS A 100 -11.32 -14.72 -6.72
CA CYS A 100 -10.01 -14.99 -6.18
C CYS A 100 -10.03 -14.86 -4.64
N SER A 101 -10.30 -15.97 -3.97
CA SER A 101 -10.58 -16.05 -2.53
C SER A 101 -9.30 -16.24 -1.71
N ASN A 102 -9.31 -15.73 -0.48
CA ASN A 102 -8.14 -15.55 0.38
C ASN A 102 -7.73 -16.79 1.20
N ALA A 103 -7.79 -17.99 0.63
CA ALA A 103 -7.39 -19.21 1.32
C ALA A 103 -6.30 -19.95 0.55
N GLU A 104 -5.13 -20.11 1.18
CA GLU A 104 -4.04 -21.00 0.76
C GLU A 104 -3.19 -20.58 -0.46
N GLY A 105 -2.97 -19.29 -0.67
CA GLY A 105 -2.02 -18.85 -1.71
C GLY A 105 -0.54 -18.93 -1.30
N ALA A 106 0.33 -18.97 -2.30
CA ALA A 106 1.79 -18.99 -2.11
C ALA A 106 2.29 -17.73 -1.38
N SER A 107 3.37 -17.87 -0.60
CA SER A 107 4.08 -16.72 -0.04
C SER A 107 4.99 -16.08 -1.09
N ALA A 108 5.05 -14.75 -1.12
CA ALA A 108 5.98 -14.00 -1.95
C ALA A 108 6.87 -13.11 -1.08
N THR A 109 8.12 -12.92 -1.49
CA THR A 109 9.03 -11.92 -0.89
C THR A 109 9.41 -10.89 -1.95
N LYS A 110 9.23 -9.61 -1.62
CA LYS A 110 9.56 -8.48 -2.52
C LYS A 110 10.36 -7.42 -1.77
N GLU A 111 11.24 -6.75 -2.50
CA GLU A 111 11.99 -5.62 -1.98
C GLU A 111 11.12 -4.38 -1.92
N PHE A 112 11.05 -3.77 -0.75
CA PHE A 112 10.54 -2.42 -0.55
C PHE A 112 11.73 -1.51 -0.27
N LYS A 113 11.82 -0.37 -0.97
CA LYS A 113 12.98 0.52 -0.92
C LYS A 113 12.57 1.94 -0.60
N VAL A 114 13.34 2.60 0.26
CA VAL A 114 13.15 4.01 0.61
C VAL A 114 14.49 4.72 0.70
N ILE A 115 14.49 6.01 0.35
CA ILE A 115 15.67 6.88 0.46
C ILE A 115 15.31 8.00 1.44
N PRO A 116 15.82 7.96 2.69
CA PRO A 116 15.54 8.99 3.68
C PRO A 116 16.25 10.29 3.31
N LYS A 117 15.56 11.41 3.51
CA LYS A 117 16.06 12.76 3.17
C LYS A 117 16.63 13.51 4.37
N VAL A 118 16.27 13.10 5.58
CA VAL A 118 16.71 13.70 6.84
C VAL A 118 17.13 12.61 7.82
N PRO A 119 18.09 12.88 8.72
CA PRO A 119 18.47 11.93 9.78
C PRO A 119 17.37 11.80 10.84
N GLY A 120 17.42 10.72 11.61
CA GLY A 120 16.51 10.43 12.72
C GLY A 120 15.93 9.02 12.64
N VAL A 121 14.97 8.72 13.53
CA VAL A 121 14.36 7.39 13.60
C VAL A 121 13.13 7.35 12.70
N TYR A 122 13.08 6.41 11.77
CA TYR A 122 11.90 6.17 10.93
C TYR A 122 11.15 4.94 11.43
N GLN A 123 9.82 5.03 11.50
CA GLN A 123 8.95 3.91 11.84
C GLN A 123 8.20 3.42 10.60
N PHE A 124 8.39 2.15 10.26
CA PHE A 124 7.68 1.47 9.18
C PHE A 124 6.66 0.51 9.77
N LYS A 125 5.40 0.64 9.36
CA LYS A 125 4.27 -0.16 9.81
C LYS A 125 3.76 -0.99 8.64
N PHE A 126 4.18 -2.25 8.59
CA PHE A 126 3.81 -3.17 7.52
C PHE A 126 2.48 -3.85 7.85
N TYR A 127 1.45 -3.65 7.01
CA TYR A 127 0.10 -4.15 7.25
C TYR A 127 0.07 -5.68 7.29
N SER A 128 -0.30 -6.23 8.44
CA SER A 128 -0.30 -7.68 8.73
C SER A 128 -1.70 -8.24 9.00
N GLY A 129 -2.74 -7.48 8.66
CA GLY A 129 -4.14 -7.90 8.73
C GLY A 129 -4.97 -7.02 9.65
N VAL A 130 -6.08 -7.57 10.12
CA VAL A 130 -7.05 -6.89 10.97
C VAL A 130 -7.14 -7.62 12.31
N LYS A 131 -7.30 -6.87 13.40
CA LYS A 131 -7.62 -7.39 14.73
C LYS A 131 -9.05 -6.95 15.10
N GLY A 132 -9.84 -7.87 15.62
CA GLY A 132 -11.25 -7.64 15.92
C GLY A 132 -12.16 -7.95 14.72
N GLU A 133 -13.46 -7.81 14.92
CA GLU A 133 -14.49 -8.09 13.91
C GLU A 133 -15.50 -6.95 13.86
N GLY A 134 -16.20 -6.80 12.73
CA GLY A 134 -17.26 -5.81 12.58
C GLY A 134 -16.77 -4.36 12.76
N ALA A 135 -17.50 -3.56 13.54
CA ALA A 135 -17.21 -2.15 13.77
C ALA A 135 -15.93 -1.90 14.59
N ASP A 136 -15.44 -2.90 15.32
CA ASP A 136 -14.24 -2.80 16.17
C ASP A 136 -12.96 -3.26 15.46
N ALA A 137 -13.07 -3.64 14.18
CA ALA A 137 -11.95 -4.03 13.35
C ALA A 137 -10.90 -2.91 13.26
N LYS A 138 -9.67 -3.21 13.69
CA LYS A 138 -8.53 -2.28 13.60
C LYS A 138 -7.38 -2.89 12.80
N PRO A 139 -6.62 -2.09 12.04
CA PRO A 139 -5.46 -2.60 11.33
C PRO A 139 -4.39 -3.07 12.31
N LYS A 140 -3.73 -4.18 11.95
CA LYS A 140 -2.59 -4.77 12.65
C LYS A 140 -1.35 -4.55 11.79
N PHE A 141 -0.22 -4.25 12.43
CA PHE A 141 1.04 -3.97 11.75
C PHE A 141 2.20 -4.78 12.34
N ILE A 142 3.17 -5.12 11.49
CA ILE A 142 4.54 -5.44 11.89
C ILE A 142 5.33 -4.14 11.86
N GLU A 143 5.87 -3.72 13.00
CA GLU A 143 6.57 -2.44 13.11
C GLU A 143 8.08 -2.62 13.09
N VAL A 144 8.75 -1.81 12.28
CA VAL A 144 10.21 -1.78 12.15
C VAL A 144 10.70 -0.35 12.36
N LYS A 145 11.69 -0.17 13.23
CA LYS A 145 12.39 1.11 13.41
C LYS A 145 13.75 1.07 12.74
N VAL A 146 14.09 2.11 11.98
CA VAL A 146 15.41 2.28 11.36
C VAL A 146 15.99 3.63 11.76
N THR A 147 17.21 3.62 12.31
CA THR A 147 17.92 4.86 12.67
C THR A 147 18.76 5.33 11.48
N VAL A 148 18.45 6.53 10.98
CA VAL A 148 19.15 7.14 9.84
C VAL A 148 20.13 8.18 10.35
N SER A 149 21.39 8.05 9.96
CA SER A 149 22.46 9.00 10.29
C SER A 149 22.81 9.90 9.10
N ASN A 150 23.40 11.08 9.39
CA ASN A 150 23.96 11.95 8.35
C ASN A 150 25.48 11.73 8.28
N PRO A 151 26.03 11.17 7.18
CA PRO A 151 27.46 10.93 7.05
C PRO A 151 28.29 12.23 7.03
N GLU A 152 27.76 13.35 6.53
CA GLU A 152 28.50 14.63 6.41
C GLU A 152 28.83 15.29 7.75
N LYS A 153 28.15 14.93 8.84
CA LYS A 153 28.44 15.46 10.19
C LYS A 153 29.57 14.72 10.91
N LYS A 154 29.91 13.49 10.52
CA LYS A 154 30.93 12.68 11.23
C LYS A 154 32.35 13.22 11.04
N GLU A 155 32.63 13.99 10.00
CA GLU A 155 33.98 14.54 9.76
C GLU A 155 34.30 15.79 10.60
N LYS A 156 33.29 16.47 11.18
CA LYS A 156 33.52 17.73 11.91
C LYS A 156 33.77 17.59 13.41
N GLU A 157 33.51 16.42 14.02
CA GLU A 157 33.73 16.19 15.46
C GLU A 157 35.06 15.50 15.81
N GLY A 158 35.87 15.09 14.81
CA GLY A 158 37.15 14.42 15.04
C GLY A 158 38.40 15.32 15.00
N GLY A 159 38.24 16.63 14.83
CA GLY A 159 39.30 17.54 14.41
C GLY A 159 39.60 18.68 15.36
N GLU A 160 39.71 18.45 16.67
CA GLU A 160 40.38 19.42 17.55
C GLU A 160 41.37 18.71 18.47
N LYS A 161 42.57 18.48 17.92
CA LYS A 161 43.77 18.23 18.73
C LYS A 161 44.28 19.61 19.17
N PRO A 162 44.39 19.93 20.46
CA PRO A 162 44.98 21.18 20.88
C PRO A 162 46.46 21.15 20.48
N ALA A 163 46.88 22.14 19.69
CA ALA A 163 48.27 22.42 19.44
C ALA A 163 48.82 23.23 20.61
N ALA A 164 49.85 22.64 21.25
CA ALA A 164 50.91 23.21 22.08
C ALA A 164 50.52 24.20 23.19
#